data_AF-A0A1C6TVA2-F1
#
_entry.id   AF-A0A1C6TVA2-F1
#
_cell.length_a   1.000
_cell.length_b   1.000
_cell.length_c   1.000
_cell.angle_alpha   90.00
_cell.angle_beta   90.00
_cell.angle_gamma   90.00
#
_symmetry.space_group_name_H-M   'P 1'
#
loop_
_entity.id
_entity.type
_entity.pdbx_description
1 polymer ?
#
loop_
_entity_poly.entity_id
_entity_poly.type
_entity_poly.pdbx_seq_one_letter_code
_entity_poly.pdbx_strand_id
1 'polypeptide(L)' 'MATMTKEKISPVKDQNYDLIHALQMSLKHIWQLDTYIADADARGDSELATWFRKIQENNRKAGEQGKKMLMARLQEDMS' A
#
# COMPACT_ATOMS: atom_id res chain seq x y z
N MET A 1 20.60 13.95 -21.94
CA MET A 1 20.73 12.50 -21.72
C MET A 1 20.20 12.22 -20.31
N ALA A 2 18.96 11.72 -20.18
CA ALA A 2 18.40 11.38 -18.88
C ALA A 2 18.99 10.04 -18.42
N THR A 3 19.76 10.05 -17.34
CA THR A 3 20.26 8.83 -16.72
C THR A 3 19.08 8.08 -16.12
N MET A 4 18.61 7.01 -16.77
CA MET A 4 17.77 6.02 -16.11
C MET A 4 18.62 5.36 -15.02
N THR A 5 18.45 5.78 -13.78
CA THR A 5 18.88 4.99 -12.63
C THR A 5 18.11 3.67 -12.68
N LYS A 6 18.78 2.59 -13.09
CA LYS A 6 18.29 1.23 -12.86
C LYS A 6 17.99 1.12 -11.37
N GLU A 7 16.71 0.92 -11.02
CA GLU A 7 16.33 0.60 -9.65
C GLU A 7 17.19 -0.59 -9.18
N LYS A 8 17.79 -0.45 -8.01
CA LYS A 8 18.53 -1.55 -7.39
C LYS A 8 17.54 -2.68 -7.12
N ILE A 9 17.61 -3.73 -7.93
CA ILE A 9 16.89 -4.98 -7.69
C ILE A 9 17.40 -5.53 -6.35
N SER A 10 16.50 -5.78 -5.40
CA SER A 10 16.87 -6.44 -4.14
C SER A 10 17.58 -7.76 -4.44
N PRO A 11 18.79 -8.01 -3.88
CA PRO A 11 19.46 -9.30 -4.04
C PRO A 11 18.75 -10.40 -3.24
N VAL A 12 17.89 -10.03 -2.28
CA VAL A 12 17.07 -10.94 -1.49
C VAL A 12 15.70 -11.02 -2.16
N LYS A 13 15.47 -12.10 -2.93
CA LYS A 13 14.19 -12.42 -3.56
C LYS A 13 13.36 -13.28 -2.61
N ASP A 14 12.81 -12.64 -1.58
CA ASP A 14 11.96 -13.30 -0.59
C ASP A 14 10.50 -12.90 -0.80
N GLN A 15 9.66 -13.89 -1.10
CA GLN A 15 8.24 -13.66 -1.39
C GLN A 15 7.44 -13.19 -0.17
N ASN A 16 7.88 -13.48 1.05
CA ASN A 16 7.24 -13.04 2.28
C ASN A 16 7.63 -11.59 2.56
N TYR A 17 8.89 -11.22 2.33
CA TYR A 17 9.35 -9.83 2.34
C TYR A 17 8.53 -8.98 1.38
N ASP A 18 8.35 -9.42 0.13
CA ASP A 18 7.57 -8.68 -0.88
C ASP A 18 6.12 -8.44 -0.40
N LEU A 19 5.47 -9.48 0.15
CA LEU A 19 4.12 -9.39 0.69
C LEU A 19 4.03 -8.46 1.90
N ILE A 20 4.96 -8.58 2.86
CA ILE A 20 5.01 -7.73 4.05
C ILE A 20 5.22 -6.27 3.65
N HIS A 21 6.10 -6.02 2.69
CA HIS A 21 6.37 -4.67 2.20
C HIS A 21 5.14 -4.07 1.52
N ALA A 22 4.46 -4.82 0.65
CA ALA A 22 3.22 -4.39 0.01
C ALA A 22 2.10 -4.11 1.03
N LEU A 23 1.99 -4.94 2.07
CA LEU A 23 1.03 -4.74 3.16
C LEU A 23 1.35 -3.46 3.95
N GLN A 24 2.61 -3.25 4.33
CA GLN A 24 3.06 -2.04 5.01
C GLN A 24 2.72 -0.79 4.20
N MET A 25 3.04 -0.80 2.89
CA MET A 25 2.76 0.31 1.97
C MET A 25 1.26 0.62 1.93
N SER A 26 0.42 -0.40 1.79
CA SER A 26 -1.05 -0.25 1.75
C SER A 26 -1.58 0.37 3.05
N LEU A 27 -1.16 -0.15 4.20
CA LEU A 27 -1.62 0.32 5.51
C LEU A 27 -1.13 1.75 5.82
N LYS A 28 0.11 2.07 5.46
CA LYS A 28 0.67 3.42 5.60
C LYS A 28 -0.07 4.42 4.72
N HIS A 29 -0.36 4.04 3.47
CA HIS A 29 -0.99 4.94 2.52
C HIS A 29 -2.41 5.33 2.95
N ILE A 30 -3.15 4.45 3.64
CA ILE A 30 -4.46 4.79 4.22
C ILE A 30 -4.39 6.03 5.11
N TRP A 31 -3.41 6.12 6.02
CA TRP A 31 -3.26 7.29 6.90
C TRP A 31 -2.84 8.53 6.10
N GLN A 32 -1.98 8.36 5.09
CA GLN A 32 -1.48 9.49 4.30
C GLN A 32 -2.62 10.12 3.50
N LEU A 33 -3.52 9.28 2.98
CA LEU A 33 -4.71 9.73 2.27
C LEU A 33 -5.65 10.54 3.14
N ASP A 34 -5.72 10.31 4.46
CA ASP A 34 -6.55 11.15 5.35
C ASP A 34 -6.12 12.62 5.30
N THR A 35 -4.80 12.87 5.25
CA THR A 35 -4.27 14.24 5.11
C THR A 35 -4.63 14.83 3.74
N TYR A 36 -4.47 14.05 2.66
CA TYR A 36 -4.78 14.54 1.31
C TYR A 36 -6.27 14.76 1.07
N ILE A 37 -7.13 13.95 1.70
CA ILE A 37 -8.58 14.13 1.70
C ILE A 37 -8.93 15.44 2.42
N ALA A 38 -8.39 15.67 3.62
CA ALA A 38 -8.64 16.89 4.38
C ALA A 38 -8.17 18.14 3.62
N ASP A 39 -7.00 18.08 2.99
CA ASP A 39 -6.47 19.14 2.15
C ASP A 39 -7.36 19.44 0.92
N ALA A 40 -7.90 18.40 0.27
CA ALA A 40 -8.80 18.56 -0.86
C ALA A 40 -10.16 19.15 -0.42
N ASP A 41 -10.73 18.66 0.68
CA ASP A 41 -11.96 19.19 1.27
C ASP A 41 -11.80 20.67 1.65
N ALA A 42 -10.67 21.05 2.27
CA ALA A 42 -10.38 22.44 2.65
C ALA A 42 -10.26 23.40 1.45
N ARG A 43 -9.86 22.89 0.28
CA ARG A 43 -9.83 23.64 -0.98
C ARG A 43 -11.16 23.63 -1.75
N GLY A 44 -12.17 22.90 -1.26
CA GLY A 44 -13.45 22.71 -1.95
C GLY A 44 -13.39 21.74 -3.13
N ASP A 45 -12.31 20.97 -3.27
CA ASP A 45 -12.11 20.02 -4.37
C ASP A 45 -12.75 18.65 -4.04
N SER A 46 -14.06 18.57 -4.21
CA SER A 46 -14.86 17.39 -3.87
C SER A 46 -14.58 16.19 -4.76
N GLU A 47 -14.18 16.41 -6.02
CA GLU A 47 -13.83 15.35 -6.96
C GLU A 47 -12.55 14.63 -6.50
N LEU A 48 -11.50 15.41 -6.20
CA LEU A 48 -10.23 14.87 -5.73
C LEU A 48 -10.37 14.17 -4.37
N ALA A 49 -11.11 14.76 -3.42
CA ALA A 49 -11.38 14.14 -2.13
C ALA A 49 -12.11 12.79 -2.29
N THR A 50 -13.09 12.73 -3.19
CA THR A 50 -13.81 11.48 -3.50
C THR A 50 -12.90 10.44 -4.14
N TRP A 51 -12.01 10.86 -5.04
CA TRP A 51 -11.03 9.96 -5.64
C TRP A 51 -10.06 9.37 -4.59
N PHE A 52 -9.53 10.20 -3.68
CA PHE A 52 -8.69 9.70 -2.58
C PHE A 52 -9.41 8.72 -1.65
N ARG A 53 -10.69 8.97 -1.31
CA ARG A 53 -11.51 8.03 -0.52
C ARG A 53 -11.64 6.66 -1.20
N LYS A 54 -11.76 6.63 -2.54
CA LYS A 54 -11.78 5.36 -3.30
C LYS A 54 -10.44 4.63 -3.21
N ILE A 55 -9.31 5.35 -3.30
CA ILE A 55 -7.98 4.74 -3.12
C ILE A 55 -7.83 4.20 -1.70
N GLN A 56 -8.30 4.95 -0.70
CA GLN A 56 -8.23 4.54 0.70
C GLN A 56 -8.96 3.21 0.93
N GLU A 57 -10.17 3.07 0.37
CA GLU A 57 -10.94 1.82 0.44
C GLU A 57 -10.24 0.67 -0.29
N ASN A 58 -9.61 0.93 -1.44
CA ASN A 58 -8.83 -0.08 -2.14
C ASN A 58 -7.61 -0.54 -1.32
N ASN A 59 -6.89 0.38 -0.68
CA ASN A 59 -5.78 0.05 0.22
C ASN A 59 -6.24 -0.76 1.43
N ARG A 60 -7.42 -0.45 2.00
CA ARG A 60 -8.02 -1.22 3.11
C ARG A 60 -8.29 -2.66 2.67
N LYS A 61 -8.92 -2.85 1.51
CA LYS A 61 -9.18 -4.19 0.95
C LYS A 61 -7.89 -4.96 0.67
N ALA A 62 -6.90 -4.31 0.06
CA ALA A 62 -5.60 -4.91 -0.20
C ALA A 62 -4.90 -5.33 1.11
N GLY A 63 -4.97 -4.48 2.14
CA GLY A 63 -4.43 -4.78 3.47
C GLY A 63 -5.06 -6.02 4.11
N GLU A 64 -6.38 -6.14 4.05
CA GLU A 64 -7.07 -7.32 4.61
C GLU A 64 -6.77 -8.61 3.82
N GLN A 65 -6.70 -8.54 2.50
CA GLN A 65 -6.30 -9.68 1.68
C GLN A 65 -4.84 -10.10 1.95
N GLY A 66 -3.94 -9.12 2.05
CA GLY A 66 -2.53 -9.35 2.34
C GLY A 66 -2.30 -9.98 3.72
N LYS A 67 -3.03 -9.53 4.75
CA LYS A 67 -2.98 -10.14 6.10
C LYS A 67 -3.39 -11.61 6.09
N LYS A 68 -4.49 -11.95 5.40
CA LYS A 68 -4.96 -13.34 5.28
C LYS A 68 -3.94 -14.22 4.58
N MET A 69 -3.33 -13.72 3.50
CA MET A 69 -2.28 -14.43 2.77
C MET A 69 -1.03 -14.64 3.64
N LEU A 70 -0.60 -13.61 4.38
CA LEU A 70 0.55 -13.71 5.27
C LEU A 70 0.30 -14.72 6.40
N MET A 71 -0.89 -14.70 7.00
CA MET A 71 -1.27 -15.65 8.04
C MET A 71 -1.20 -17.10 7.53
N ALA A 72 -1.74 -17.38 6.34
CA ALA A 72 -1.71 -18.71 5.76
C ALA A 72 -0.27 -19.22 5.54
N ARG A 73 0.61 -18.35 5.02
CA ARG A 73 2.02 -18.70 4.80
C ARG A 73 2.77 -18.99 6.10
N LEU A 74 2.57 -18.16 7.12
CA LEU A 74 3.20 -18.39 8.42
C LEU A 74 2.71 -19.69 9.07
N GLN A 75 1.45 -20.07 8.87
CA GLN A 75 0.93 -21.36 9.36
C GLN A 75 1.59 -22.55 8.65
N GLU A 76 1.78 -22.45 7.33
CA GLU A 76 2.49 -23.47 6.53
C GLU A 76 3.96 -23.60 6.92
N ASP A 77 4.65 -22.48 7.15
CA ASP A 77 6.07 -22.49 7.58
C ASP A 77 6.27 -23.08 8.99
N MET A 78 5.23 -23.07 9.83
CA MET A 78 5.26 -23.59 11.22
C MET A 78 4.82 -25.06 11.35
N SER A 79 4.24 -25.66 10.30
CA SER A 79 3.75 -27.04 10.28
C SER A 79 4.81 -28.04 9.83
#